data_AF-A0A9D7EFJ5-F1
#
_entry.id   AF-A0A9D7EFJ5-F1
#
_cell.length_a   1.000
_cell.length_b   1.000
_cell.length_c   1.000
_cell.angle_alpha   90.00
_cell.angle_beta   90.00
_cell.angle_gamma   90.00
#
_symmetry.space_group_name_H-M   'P 1'
#
loop_
_entity.id
_entity.type
_entity.pdbx_description
1 polymer ?
#
loop_
_entity_poly.entity_id
_entity_poly.type
_entity_poly.pdbx_seq_one_letter_code
_entity_poly.pdbx_strand_id
1 'polypeptide(L)'
;MSEQGSGNWTLITGITNPFHEFTDSIRAPRTTQVRTVCTNGTTAWSDTISFSTSGCGACLDMTYCPSESNDASEEWIVGVTVGTLNNQSASDGGYGDYTAFGTELEIGALHPITLTPGYDGTSYDEYFKVFVDLDQNGDFDGTGELAYDAGAMTQVAVTGSLNIPVGALVGNTRMRVMMILDDDGGVGCTDGYAYGETEDYCVDLVDFLSSIDGEVGLCP
;
A
#
# COMPACT_ATOMS: atom_id res chain seq x y z
N MET A 1 2.20 -21.09 -17.82
CA MET A 1 1.87 -19.70 -17.42
C MET A 1 3.14 -18.86 -17.39
N SER A 2 3.05 -17.56 -17.61
CA SER A 2 4.16 -16.60 -17.47
C SER A 2 3.62 -15.29 -16.93
N GLU A 3 4.52 -14.42 -16.46
CA GLU A 3 4.20 -12.99 -16.37
C GLU A 3 3.87 -12.47 -17.77
N GLN A 4 2.89 -11.58 -17.85
CA GLN A 4 2.52 -10.98 -19.12
C GLN A 4 3.75 -10.27 -19.71
N GLY A 5 4.15 -10.68 -20.91
CA GLY A 5 5.29 -10.07 -21.61
C GLY A 5 6.68 -10.57 -21.20
N SER A 6 6.83 -11.42 -20.17
CA SER A 6 8.19 -11.84 -19.73
C SER A 6 8.84 -12.91 -20.60
N GLY A 7 8.06 -13.64 -21.41
CA GLY A 7 8.55 -14.75 -22.24
C GLY A 7 9.03 -15.98 -21.46
N ASN A 8 9.07 -15.91 -20.12
CA ASN A 8 9.49 -17.00 -19.23
C ASN A 8 8.27 -17.85 -18.82
N TRP A 9 8.08 -18.98 -19.50
CA TRP A 9 6.95 -19.88 -19.30
C TRP A 9 7.25 -21.00 -18.30
N THR A 10 6.44 -21.10 -17.26
CA THR A 10 6.37 -22.28 -16.39
C THR A 10 5.38 -23.28 -16.95
N LEU A 11 5.85 -24.50 -17.21
CA LEU A 11 5.02 -25.62 -17.67
C LEU A 11 4.41 -26.35 -16.48
N ILE A 12 3.08 -26.43 -16.44
CA ILE A 12 2.34 -27.20 -15.45
C ILE A 12 1.76 -28.43 -16.16
N THR A 13 1.95 -29.60 -15.58
CA THR A 13 1.48 -30.88 -16.12
C THR A 13 0.61 -31.60 -15.10
N GLY A 14 -0.10 -32.66 -15.52
CA GLY A 14 -0.91 -33.48 -14.60
C GLY A 14 -2.23 -32.87 -14.14
N ILE A 15 -2.69 -31.77 -14.77
CA ILE A 15 -4.01 -31.19 -14.50
C ILE A 15 -5.08 -32.16 -15.02
N THR A 16 -5.82 -32.76 -14.09
CA THR A 16 -6.89 -33.74 -14.36
C THR A 16 -8.27 -33.27 -13.89
N ASN A 17 -8.30 -32.24 -13.06
CA ASN A 17 -9.52 -31.57 -12.60
C ASN A 17 -9.92 -30.44 -13.57
N PRO A 18 -11.21 -30.04 -13.60
CA PRO A 18 -11.68 -28.92 -14.44
C PRO A 18 -11.17 -27.56 -13.95
N PHE A 19 -10.47 -27.51 -12.82
CA PHE A 19 -9.83 -26.33 -12.28
C PHE A 19 -8.39 -26.65 -11.82
N HIS A 20 -7.55 -25.63 -11.81
CA HIS A 20 -6.22 -25.66 -11.23
C HIS A 20 -6.04 -24.37 -10.42
N GLU A 21 -5.69 -24.50 -9.15
CA GLU A 21 -5.48 -23.38 -8.25
C GLU A 21 -4.00 -23.00 -8.25
N PHE A 22 -3.73 -21.71 -8.38
CA PHE A 22 -2.40 -21.16 -8.21
C PHE A 22 -2.28 -20.68 -6.77
N THR A 23 -1.29 -21.19 -6.06
CA THR A 23 -1.06 -20.85 -4.64
C THR A 23 -0.12 -19.67 -4.44
N ASP A 24 0.53 -19.21 -5.51
CA ASP A 24 1.41 -18.05 -5.45
C ASP A 24 0.56 -16.77 -5.45
N SER A 25 0.98 -15.74 -4.71
CA SER A 25 0.32 -14.43 -4.74
C SER A 25 0.48 -13.79 -6.12
N ILE A 26 -0.48 -13.99 -7.01
CA ILE A 26 -0.46 -13.45 -8.37
C ILE A 26 -0.86 -11.97 -8.30
N ARG A 27 0.11 -11.08 -8.06
CA ARG A 27 -0.14 -9.61 -8.01
C ARG A 27 -0.06 -8.91 -9.37
N ALA A 28 0.56 -9.55 -10.36
CA ALA A 28 0.75 -8.99 -11.70
C ALA A 28 -0.13 -9.71 -12.75
N PRO A 29 -0.55 -9.03 -13.84
CA PRO A 29 -1.20 -9.66 -14.97
C PRO A 29 -0.41 -10.88 -15.47
N ARG A 30 -1.08 -12.02 -15.60
CA ARG A 30 -0.48 -13.27 -16.07
C ARG A 30 -1.05 -13.65 -17.42
N THR A 31 -0.20 -14.31 -18.20
CA THR A 31 -0.59 -14.97 -19.43
C THR A 31 -0.52 -16.47 -19.28
N THR A 32 -1.55 -17.16 -19.74
CA THR A 32 -1.59 -18.62 -19.78
C THR A 32 -1.97 -19.11 -21.18
N GLN A 33 -1.48 -20.31 -21.49
CA GLN A 33 -1.87 -21.07 -22.66
C GLN A 33 -2.16 -22.49 -22.20
N VAL A 34 -3.18 -23.09 -22.79
CA VAL A 34 -3.60 -24.46 -22.46
C VAL A 34 -3.49 -25.33 -23.70
N ARG A 35 -3.20 -26.61 -23.50
CA ARG A 35 -3.23 -27.62 -24.56
C ARG A 35 -3.67 -28.96 -23.99
N THR A 36 -4.24 -29.80 -24.84
CA THR A 36 -4.66 -31.14 -24.45
C THR A 36 -3.51 -32.12 -24.64
N VAL A 37 -3.26 -32.94 -23.62
CA VAL A 37 -2.36 -34.10 -23.70
C VAL A 37 -3.21 -35.35 -23.90
N CYS A 38 -3.14 -35.94 -25.08
CA CYS A 38 -3.84 -37.17 -25.45
C CYS A 38 -2.88 -38.37 -25.34
N THR A 39 -3.43 -39.59 -25.32
CA THR A 39 -2.64 -40.84 -25.29
C THR A 39 -1.65 -40.95 -26.47
N ASN A 40 -1.98 -40.34 -27.61
CA ASN A 40 -1.21 -40.43 -28.85
C ASN A 40 -0.46 -39.12 -29.20
N GLY A 41 -0.32 -38.19 -28.27
CA GLY A 41 0.41 -36.94 -28.48
C GLY A 41 -0.25 -35.72 -27.85
N THR A 42 0.27 -34.53 -28.13
CA THR A 42 -0.23 -33.25 -27.59
C THR A 42 -0.80 -32.38 -28.70
N THR A 43 -1.84 -31.59 -28.40
CA THR A 43 -2.33 -30.56 -29.34
C THR A 43 -1.39 -29.35 -29.38
N ALA A 44 -1.63 -28.46 -30.36
CA ALA A 44 -1.07 -27.11 -30.32
C ALA A 44 -1.56 -26.38 -29.05
N TRP A 45 -0.79 -25.37 -28.64
CA TRP A 45 -1.19 -24.43 -27.59
C TRP A 45 -2.39 -23.60 -28.06
N SER A 46 -3.27 -23.26 -27.12
CA SER A 46 -4.33 -22.27 -27.33
C SER A 46 -3.74 -20.89 -27.61
N ASP A 47 -4.61 -19.96 -28.01
CA ASP A 47 -4.31 -18.54 -27.90
C ASP A 47 -3.95 -18.16 -26.46
N THR A 48 -3.21 -17.06 -26.33
CA THR A 48 -2.83 -16.52 -25.03
C THR A 48 -4.05 -15.94 -24.32
N ILE A 49 -4.34 -16.46 -23.13
CA ILE A 49 -5.35 -15.93 -22.22
C ILE A 49 -4.64 -15.05 -21.20
N SER A 50 -5.05 -13.79 -21.08
CA SER A 50 -4.53 -12.89 -20.05
C SER A 50 -5.57 -12.74 -18.94
N PHE A 51 -5.12 -12.77 -17.69
CA PHE A 51 -5.97 -12.56 -16.53
C PHE A 51 -5.20 -11.85 -15.42
N SER A 52 -5.94 -11.13 -14.58
CA SER A 52 -5.50 -10.60 -13.29
C SER A 52 -6.40 -11.17 -12.21
N THR A 53 -5.86 -11.35 -11.01
CA THR A 53 -6.65 -11.68 -9.82
C THR A 53 -6.78 -10.41 -9.00
N SER A 54 -8.01 -9.91 -8.86
CA SER A 54 -8.38 -8.91 -7.86
C SER A 54 -8.98 -9.61 -6.64
N GLY A 55 -9.06 -8.91 -5.52
CA GLY A 55 -9.67 -9.39 -4.29
C GLY A 55 -8.80 -9.26 -3.04
N CYS A 56 -7.64 -8.59 -3.13
CA CYS A 56 -6.83 -8.23 -1.96
C CYS A 56 -7.19 -6.85 -1.40
N GLY A 57 -8.15 -6.16 -2.02
CA GLY A 57 -8.67 -4.86 -1.58
C GLY A 57 -8.10 -3.70 -2.38
N ALA A 58 -8.71 -2.52 -2.21
CA ALA A 58 -8.37 -1.33 -2.97
C ALA A 58 -6.89 -0.95 -2.84
N CYS A 59 -6.27 -1.23 -1.68
CA CYS A 59 -4.85 -0.99 -1.51
C CYS A 59 -3.98 -1.60 -2.62
N LEU A 60 -4.18 -2.86 -3.01
CA LEU A 60 -3.31 -3.54 -3.99
C LEU A 60 -3.89 -3.60 -5.39
N ASP A 61 -5.21 -3.54 -5.52
CA ASP A 61 -5.91 -3.72 -6.79
C ASP A 61 -6.08 -2.39 -7.56
N MET A 62 -6.00 -1.25 -6.88
CA MET A 62 -6.13 0.07 -7.49
C MET A 62 -4.78 0.60 -8.00
N THR A 63 -4.84 1.34 -9.11
CA THR A 63 -3.71 2.15 -9.56
C THR A 63 -3.72 3.46 -8.80
N TYR A 64 -2.69 3.70 -8.00
CA TYR A 64 -2.56 4.95 -7.26
C TYR A 64 -1.87 6.04 -8.09
N CYS A 65 -2.23 7.30 -7.83
CA CYS A 65 -1.50 8.43 -8.36
C CYS A 65 -0.01 8.38 -7.90
N PRO A 66 0.94 8.78 -8.76
CA PRO A 66 2.35 8.70 -8.44
C PRO A 66 2.73 9.70 -7.33
N SER A 67 3.71 9.31 -6.53
CA SER A 67 4.41 10.22 -5.64
C SER A 67 5.80 9.67 -5.30
N GLU A 68 6.83 10.41 -5.71
CA GLU A 68 8.24 10.07 -5.49
C GLU A 68 9.09 11.35 -5.50
N SER A 69 10.21 11.31 -4.78
CA SER A 69 11.24 12.35 -4.87
C SER A 69 12.23 12.04 -5.99
N ASN A 70 12.99 13.06 -6.42
CA ASN A 70 14.14 12.86 -7.31
C ASN A 70 15.41 12.43 -6.57
N ASP A 71 15.48 12.68 -5.26
CA ASP A 71 16.64 12.41 -4.42
C ASP A 71 16.20 12.16 -2.98
N ALA A 72 16.65 11.04 -2.42
CA ALA A 72 16.46 10.66 -1.01
C ALA A 72 17.80 10.18 -0.41
N SER A 73 18.92 10.55 -1.03
CA SER A 73 20.23 9.98 -0.68
C SER A 73 20.77 10.50 0.64
N GLU A 74 20.36 11.69 1.06
CA GLU A 74 20.80 12.33 2.31
C GLU A 74 19.70 12.35 3.40
N GLU A 75 18.42 12.21 3.03
CA GLU A 75 17.27 12.22 3.92
C GLU A 75 16.17 11.28 3.44
N TRP A 76 15.53 10.57 4.37
CA TRP A 76 14.45 9.62 4.09
C TRP A 76 13.56 9.42 5.33
N ILE A 77 12.47 8.69 5.20
CA ILE A 77 11.62 8.30 6.32
C ILE A 77 12.25 7.05 6.94
N VAL A 78 12.81 7.13 8.15
CA VAL A 78 13.43 5.94 8.79
C VAL A 78 12.43 5.14 9.62
N GLY A 79 11.30 5.75 9.98
CA GLY A 79 10.34 5.07 10.84
C GLY A 79 8.92 5.60 10.77
N VAL A 80 7.98 4.66 10.62
CA VAL A 80 6.54 4.89 10.67
C VAL A 80 5.94 3.95 11.71
N THR A 81 5.27 4.51 12.72
CA THR A 81 4.56 3.73 13.75
C THR A 81 3.14 4.24 13.92
N VAL A 82 2.15 3.36 13.75
CA VAL A 82 0.72 3.62 14.02
C VAL A 82 0.00 2.31 14.28
N GLY A 83 -0.80 2.23 15.34
CA GLY A 83 -1.47 0.98 15.72
C GLY A 83 -0.47 -0.18 15.89
N THR A 84 -0.63 -1.25 15.11
CA THR A 84 0.32 -2.37 15.06
C THR A 84 1.42 -2.23 14.01
N LEU A 85 1.31 -1.24 13.11
CA LEU A 85 2.34 -0.93 12.12
C LEU A 85 3.54 -0.32 12.85
N ASN A 86 4.71 -0.92 12.63
CA ASN A 86 5.99 -0.41 13.07
C ASN A 86 7.03 -0.78 12.01
N ASN A 87 7.25 0.12 11.06
CA ASN A 87 8.24 -0.05 10.00
C ASN A 87 9.51 0.74 10.34
N GLN A 88 10.66 0.13 10.02
CA GLN A 88 11.96 0.77 10.09
C GLN A 88 12.63 0.55 8.73
N SER A 89 12.83 1.64 8.01
CA SER A 89 13.22 1.68 6.60
C SER A 89 14.56 2.39 6.42
N ALA A 90 15.05 2.34 5.18
CA ALA A 90 16.21 3.10 4.73
C ALA A 90 15.81 3.83 3.45
N SER A 91 16.67 4.72 2.95
CA SER A 91 16.43 5.37 1.67
C SER A 91 16.18 4.36 0.55
N ASP A 92 15.02 4.45 -0.09
CA ASP A 92 14.63 3.64 -1.24
C ASP A 92 14.74 4.40 -2.57
N GLY A 93 15.45 5.54 -2.57
CA GLY A 93 15.62 6.39 -3.75
C GLY A 93 14.39 7.24 -4.07
N GLY A 94 13.60 7.60 -3.05
CA GLY A 94 12.51 8.57 -3.13
C GLY A 94 11.11 7.99 -3.02
N TYR A 95 10.96 6.68 -3.20
CA TYR A 95 9.70 5.97 -3.01
C TYR A 95 9.90 4.56 -2.42
N GLY A 96 9.29 4.31 -1.27
CA GLY A 96 9.24 3.01 -0.60
C GLY A 96 7.86 2.34 -0.72
N ASP A 97 7.79 1.18 -1.39
CA ASP A 97 6.60 0.32 -1.39
C ASP A 97 6.61 -0.63 -0.19
N TYR A 98 5.89 -0.24 0.86
CA TYR A 98 5.73 -0.99 2.10
C TYR A 98 4.31 -1.58 2.24
N THR A 99 3.62 -1.82 1.13
CA THR A 99 2.24 -2.35 1.09
C THR A 99 2.07 -3.77 1.65
N ALA A 100 3.18 -4.44 2.00
CA ALA A 100 3.18 -5.70 2.75
C ALA A 100 2.99 -5.50 4.27
N PHE A 101 3.14 -4.28 4.78
CA PHE A 101 2.96 -3.90 6.17
C PHE A 101 1.70 -3.06 6.34
N GLY A 102 1.09 -3.16 7.53
CA GLY A 102 -0.19 -2.51 7.79
C GLY A 102 -0.64 -2.55 9.24
N THR A 103 -1.78 -1.89 9.48
CA THR A 103 -2.52 -1.92 10.74
C THR A 103 -4.01 -1.75 10.45
N GLU A 104 -4.84 -2.20 11.38
CA GLU A 104 -6.26 -1.81 11.41
C GLU A 104 -6.37 -0.38 11.94
N LEU A 105 -7.27 0.41 11.33
CA LEU A 105 -7.62 1.75 11.76
C LEU A 105 -9.14 1.86 11.91
N GLU A 106 -9.60 2.08 13.13
CA GLU A 106 -11.02 2.31 13.42
C GLU A 106 -11.52 3.63 12.83
N ILE A 107 -12.62 3.56 12.07
CA ILE A 107 -13.31 4.71 11.51
C ILE A 107 -13.96 5.55 12.61
N GLY A 108 -13.81 6.87 12.54
CA GLY A 108 -14.30 7.82 13.53
C GLY A 108 -13.39 7.97 14.75
N ALA A 109 -12.21 7.35 14.75
CA ALA A 109 -11.23 7.43 15.83
C ALA A 109 -9.96 8.19 15.42
N LEU A 110 -9.20 8.60 16.43
CA LEU A 110 -7.88 9.17 16.30
C LEU A 110 -6.83 8.10 16.61
N HIS A 111 -5.90 7.87 15.69
CA HIS A 111 -4.85 6.86 15.83
C HIS A 111 -3.50 7.51 16.07
N PRO A 112 -2.85 7.31 17.23
CA PRO A 112 -1.54 7.88 17.49
C PRO A 112 -0.53 7.43 16.43
N ILE A 113 0.22 8.38 15.89
CA ILE A 113 1.26 8.15 14.89
C ILE A 113 2.58 8.78 15.32
N THR A 114 3.67 8.09 15.03
CA THR A 114 5.05 8.61 15.13
C THR A 114 5.73 8.44 13.78
N LEU A 115 6.31 9.54 13.28
CA LEU A 115 7.10 9.58 12.05
C LEU A 115 8.51 10.03 12.42
N THR A 116 9.53 9.34 11.91
CA THR A 116 10.94 9.62 12.22
C THR A 116 11.70 9.89 10.94
N PRO A 117 12.35 11.06 10.79
CA PRO A 117 13.28 11.28 9.69
C PRO A 117 14.61 10.55 9.93
N GLY A 118 15.19 10.01 8.86
CA GLY A 118 16.54 9.49 8.78
C GLY A 118 17.42 10.42 7.96
N TYR A 119 18.71 10.44 8.27
CA TYR A 119 19.69 11.27 7.59
C TYR A 119 21.02 10.54 7.39
N ASP A 120 21.69 10.77 6.26
CA ASP A 120 23.11 10.42 6.07
C ASP A 120 23.99 11.65 6.36
N GLY A 121 24.30 11.85 7.63
CA GLY A 121 25.21 12.91 8.09
C GLY A 121 24.49 14.15 8.61
N THR A 122 24.10 15.07 7.73
CA THR A 122 23.48 16.36 8.13
C THR A 122 21.98 16.17 8.35
N SER A 123 21.43 16.76 9.42
CA SER A 123 19.98 16.81 9.63
C SER A 123 19.37 18.00 8.91
N TYR A 124 18.18 17.80 8.37
CA TYR A 124 17.46 18.77 7.57
C TYR A 124 16.05 19.05 8.08
N ASP A 125 15.49 20.20 7.72
CA ASP A 125 14.13 20.60 8.08
C ASP A 125 13.12 19.89 7.15
N GLU A 126 12.50 18.83 7.68
CA GLU A 126 11.56 17.97 6.97
C GLU A 126 10.11 18.29 7.31
N TYR A 127 9.24 18.28 6.32
CA TYR A 127 7.80 18.41 6.51
C TYR A 127 7.09 17.08 6.26
N PHE A 128 6.33 16.63 7.26
CA PHE A 128 5.55 15.38 7.17
C PHE A 128 4.06 15.62 6.93
N LYS A 129 3.49 14.87 5.98
CA LYS A 129 2.05 14.69 5.81
C LYS A 129 1.72 13.21 5.65
N VAL A 130 0.53 12.82 6.07
CA VAL A 130 0.00 11.47 5.86
C VAL A 130 -1.38 11.55 5.25
N PHE A 131 -1.55 10.81 4.17
CA PHE A 131 -2.79 10.66 3.45
C PHE A 131 -3.33 9.24 3.60
N VAL A 132 -4.65 9.09 3.61
CA VAL A 132 -5.33 7.79 3.53
C VAL A 132 -6.39 7.91 2.45
N ASP A 133 -6.41 6.97 1.50
CA ASP A 133 -7.44 6.90 0.46
C ASP A 133 -8.74 6.38 1.10
N LEU A 134 -9.64 7.28 1.47
CA LEU A 134 -10.81 6.97 2.27
C LEU A 134 -12.00 6.52 1.42
N ASP A 135 -12.02 6.89 0.14
CA ASP A 135 -13.07 6.52 -0.80
C ASP A 135 -12.65 5.38 -1.76
N GLN A 136 -11.43 4.87 -1.59
CA GLN A 136 -10.85 3.72 -2.28
C GLN A 136 -10.74 3.93 -3.80
N ASN A 137 -10.43 5.15 -4.23
CA ASN A 137 -10.43 5.56 -5.64
C ASN A 137 -9.03 5.58 -6.30
N GLY A 138 -7.95 5.44 -5.53
CA GLY A 138 -6.57 5.49 -6.02
C GLY A 138 -5.94 6.89 -6.10
N ASP A 139 -6.60 7.92 -5.59
CA ASP A 139 -6.03 9.25 -5.37
C ASP A 139 -6.13 9.67 -3.89
N PHE A 140 -5.72 10.90 -3.61
CA PHE A 140 -5.67 11.46 -2.25
C PHE A 140 -6.24 12.89 -2.23
N ASP A 141 -7.18 13.18 -3.13
CA ASP A 141 -7.78 14.52 -3.29
C ASP A 141 -9.15 14.68 -2.57
N GLY A 142 -9.64 13.58 -2.02
CA GLY A 142 -10.90 13.46 -1.33
C GLY A 142 -10.96 14.27 -0.03
N THR A 143 -12.19 14.58 0.37
CA THR A 143 -12.42 15.31 1.62
C THR A 143 -12.05 14.45 2.83
N GLY A 144 -11.06 14.91 3.60
CA GLY A 144 -10.61 14.23 4.81
C GLY A 144 -9.47 13.23 4.58
N GLU A 145 -8.98 13.09 3.36
CA GLU A 145 -7.89 12.16 3.02
C GLU A 145 -6.53 12.63 3.52
N LEU A 146 -6.34 13.94 3.74
CA LEU A 146 -5.24 14.44 4.58
C LEU A 146 -5.51 14.04 6.05
N ALA A 147 -5.04 12.86 6.42
CA ALA A 147 -5.28 12.25 7.72
C ALA A 147 -4.38 12.84 8.83
N TYR A 148 -3.19 13.33 8.48
CA TYR A 148 -2.29 14.02 9.40
C TYR A 148 -1.41 15.04 8.67
N ASP A 149 -1.16 16.17 9.34
CA ASP A 149 -0.28 17.24 8.91
C ASP A 149 0.57 17.66 10.13
N ALA A 150 1.90 17.65 9.99
CA ALA A 150 2.81 18.02 11.07
C ALA A 150 2.70 19.50 11.48
N GLY A 151 2.21 20.37 10.59
CA GLY A 151 2.00 21.81 10.81
C GLY A 151 3.27 22.66 10.82
N ALA A 152 4.45 22.04 10.85
CA ALA A 152 5.75 22.68 10.81
C ALA A 152 6.84 21.68 10.40
N MET A 153 7.94 22.22 9.86
CA MET A 153 9.14 21.44 9.59
C MET A 153 9.87 21.03 10.87
N THR A 154 10.63 19.94 10.79
CA THR A 154 11.32 19.32 11.92
C THR A 154 12.59 18.58 11.48
N GLN A 155 13.57 18.50 12.38
CA GLN A 155 14.79 17.68 12.18
C GLN A 155 14.76 16.38 12.99
N VAL A 156 13.66 16.13 13.69
CA VAL A 156 13.48 15.03 14.65
C VAL A 156 12.11 14.39 14.48
N ALA A 157 11.91 13.25 15.13
CA ALA A 157 10.63 12.56 15.10
C ALA A 157 9.46 13.46 15.49
N VAL A 158 8.36 13.34 14.75
CA VAL A 158 7.08 13.98 15.06
C VAL A 158 6.08 12.95 15.55
N THR A 159 5.22 13.39 16.47
CA THR A 159 4.11 12.58 16.99
C THR A 159 2.81 13.32 16.80
N GLY A 160 1.76 12.60 16.45
CA GLY A 160 0.44 13.18 16.25
C GLY A 160 -0.67 12.16 16.33
N SER A 161 -1.76 12.42 15.63
CA SER A 161 -2.86 11.46 15.49
C SER A 161 -3.41 11.51 14.08
N LEU A 162 -3.51 10.35 13.44
CA LEU A 162 -4.27 10.21 12.20
C LEU A 162 -5.75 10.31 12.51
N ASN A 163 -6.44 11.14 11.74
CA ASN A 163 -7.88 11.27 11.79
C ASN A 163 -8.53 10.46 10.68
N ILE A 164 -9.28 9.41 11.04
CA ILE A 164 -10.08 8.64 10.07
C ILE A 164 -11.54 9.07 10.24
N PRO A 165 -12.09 9.91 9.34
CA PRO A 165 -13.40 10.51 9.53
C PRO A 165 -14.53 9.48 9.33
N VAL A 166 -15.67 9.75 9.96
CA VAL A 166 -16.91 9.01 9.69
C VAL A 166 -17.28 9.19 8.22
N GLY A 167 -17.56 8.09 7.52
CA GLY A 167 -17.91 8.10 6.10
C GLY A 167 -16.84 7.50 5.19
N ALA A 168 -15.66 7.17 5.73
CA ALA A 168 -14.67 6.35 5.03
C ALA A 168 -15.25 4.96 4.69
N LEU A 169 -14.79 4.37 3.58
CA LEU A 169 -15.20 3.04 3.17
C LEU A 169 -14.41 1.96 3.93
N VAL A 170 -15.13 1.00 4.51
CA VAL A 170 -14.55 -0.16 5.19
C VAL A 170 -13.73 -1.01 4.21
N GLY A 171 -12.60 -1.52 4.67
CA GLY A 171 -11.72 -2.44 3.95
C GLY A 171 -10.30 -1.91 3.74
N ASN A 172 -9.51 -2.73 3.04
CA ASN A 172 -8.10 -2.44 2.76
C ASN A 172 -7.95 -1.29 1.75
N THR A 173 -7.26 -0.24 2.17
CA THR A 173 -6.92 0.93 1.37
C THR A 173 -5.47 1.35 1.60
N ARG A 174 -4.98 2.34 0.85
CA ARG A 174 -3.61 2.83 0.99
C ARG A 174 -3.50 4.00 1.94
N MET A 175 -2.49 3.93 2.80
CA MET A 175 -1.97 5.06 3.54
C MET A 175 -0.63 5.47 2.91
N ARG A 176 -0.47 6.77 2.64
CA ARG A 176 0.74 7.36 2.08
C ARG A 176 1.36 8.31 3.08
N VAL A 177 2.62 8.09 3.43
CA VAL A 177 3.42 8.97 4.28
C VAL A 177 4.39 9.73 3.38
N MET A 178 4.37 11.06 3.46
CA MET A 178 5.24 11.92 2.67
C MET A 178 6.12 12.74 3.60
N MET A 179 7.40 12.82 3.25
CA MET A 179 8.40 13.67 3.87
C MET A 179 9.08 14.48 2.77
N ILE A 180 9.00 15.80 2.85
CA ILE A 180 9.59 16.71 1.86
C ILE A 180 10.43 17.77 2.56
N LEU A 181 11.66 17.94 2.08
CA LEU A 181 12.62 18.94 2.53
C LEU A 181 12.17 20.36 2.16
N ASP A 182 12.30 21.31 3.10
CA ASP A 182 12.14 22.76 2.86
C ASP A 182 10.83 23.16 2.14
N ASP A 183 9.78 22.34 2.28
CA ASP A 183 8.48 22.51 1.65
C ASP A 183 7.34 22.40 2.68
N ASP A 184 6.10 22.64 2.25
CA ASP A 184 4.91 22.47 3.08
C ASP A 184 4.35 21.03 3.08
N GLY A 185 5.11 20.06 2.58
CA GLY A 185 4.77 18.63 2.58
C GLY A 185 3.94 18.16 1.38
N GLY A 186 3.65 19.04 0.41
CA GLY A 186 2.98 18.68 -0.84
C GLY A 186 1.53 18.20 -0.67
N VAL A 187 0.98 17.57 -1.73
CA VAL A 187 -0.31 16.86 -1.71
C VAL A 187 -0.10 15.38 -2.00
N GLY A 188 -1.05 14.51 -1.64
CA GLY A 188 -0.86 13.05 -1.73
C GLY A 188 -0.52 12.51 -3.13
N CYS A 189 -0.82 13.27 -4.19
CA CYS A 189 -0.43 12.98 -5.57
C CYS A 189 0.64 13.96 -6.09
N THR A 190 1.84 13.95 -5.48
CA THR A 190 2.95 14.82 -5.90
C THR A 190 4.13 13.99 -6.37
N ASP A 191 4.42 14.08 -7.66
CA ASP A 191 5.49 13.35 -8.33
C ASP A 191 6.68 14.27 -8.68
N GLY A 192 7.89 13.77 -8.50
CA GLY A 192 9.14 14.44 -8.85
C GLY A 192 9.46 15.68 -8.00
N TYR A 193 9.17 15.66 -6.70
CA TYR A 193 9.66 16.71 -5.79
C TYR A 193 11.16 16.57 -5.55
N ALA A 194 11.83 17.64 -5.12
CA ALA A 194 13.29 17.72 -5.19
C ALA A 194 14.00 16.72 -4.26
N TYR A 195 13.58 16.67 -3.01
CA TYR A 195 14.27 15.99 -1.90
C TYR A 195 13.26 15.42 -0.90
N GLY A 196 13.60 14.30 -0.26
CA GLY A 196 12.74 13.60 0.70
C GLY A 196 12.25 12.24 0.19
N GLU A 197 11.16 11.71 0.73
CA GLU A 197 10.69 10.35 0.41
C GLU A 197 9.18 10.19 0.62
N THR A 198 8.58 9.31 -0.17
CA THR A 198 7.21 8.84 0.00
C THR A 198 7.20 7.36 0.32
N GLU A 199 6.44 6.96 1.32
CA GLU A 199 6.22 5.55 1.67
C GLU A 199 4.73 5.19 1.62
N ASP A 200 4.40 4.09 0.95
CA ASP A 200 3.03 3.57 0.86
C ASP A 200 2.84 2.30 1.70
N TYR A 201 1.74 2.24 2.46
CA TYR A 201 1.35 1.13 3.33
C TYR A 201 -0.09 0.70 3.06
N CYS A 202 -0.42 -0.57 3.28
CA CYS A 202 -1.81 -1.02 3.28
C CYS A 202 -2.39 -0.94 4.68
N VAL A 203 -3.50 -0.25 4.86
CA VAL A 203 -4.25 -0.18 6.13
C VAL A 203 -5.65 -0.73 5.94
N ASP A 204 -6.19 -1.35 6.98
CA ASP A 204 -7.57 -1.89 6.95
C ASP A 204 -8.49 -0.98 7.75
N LEU A 205 -9.43 -0.33 7.07
CA LEU A 205 -10.39 0.55 7.73
C LEU A 205 -11.55 -0.29 8.26
N VAL A 206 -11.75 -0.26 9.58
CA VAL A 206 -12.76 -1.07 10.26
C VAL A 206 -13.79 -0.19 10.96
N ASP A 207 -15.04 -0.65 10.98
CA ASP A 207 -16.08 0.04 11.74
C ASP A 207 -15.81 -0.08 13.24
N PHE A 208 -16.08 0.99 13.98
CA PHE A 208 -15.97 1.00 15.45
C PHE A 208 -16.81 -0.09 16.16
N LEU A 209 -17.83 -0.66 15.48
CA LEU A 209 -18.71 -1.68 16.03
C LEU A 209 -18.19 -3.12 15.85
N SER A 210 -17.18 -3.37 15.02
CA SER A 210 -16.62 -4.72 14.86
C SER A 210 -15.67 -5.13 15.98
N SER A 211 -15.19 -4.19 16.80
CA SER A 211 -14.29 -4.50 17.94
C SER A 211 -15.02 -4.89 19.24
N ILE A 212 -16.37 -4.87 19.27
CA ILE A 212 -17.18 -5.18 20.47
C ILE A 212 -17.96 -6.51 20.42
N ASP A 213 -17.93 -7.28 19.33
CA ASP A 213 -18.74 -8.52 19.23
C ASP A 213 -18.10 -9.75 19.93
N GLY A 214 -17.09 -9.53 20.77
CA GLY A 214 -16.45 -10.57 21.60
C GLY A 214 -17.14 -10.85 22.94
N GLU A 215 -18.04 -9.98 23.43
CA GLU A 215 -18.84 -10.23 24.63
C GLU A 215 -20.25 -9.64 24.48
N VAL A 216 -21.14 -10.36 23.79
CA VAL A 216 -22.58 -10.24 24.10
C VAL A 216 -22.86 -11.06 25.34
N GLY A 217 -22.41 -10.54 26.49
CA GLY A 217 -22.88 -10.97 27.80
C GLY A 217 -24.38 -10.75 27.89
N LEU A 218 -25.14 -11.84 27.92
CA LEU A 218 -26.58 -11.80 28.18
C LEU A 218 -26.81 -11.10 29.52
N CYS A 219 -27.53 -9.97 29.48
CA CYS A 219 -27.98 -9.23 30.67
C CYS A 219 -28.92 -10.12 31.53
N PRO A 220 -28.90 -10.02 32.88
CA PRO A 220 -29.67 -10.89 33.77
C PRO A 220 -31.19 -10.67 33.73
#